data_AF-A0A225DJV9-F1
#
_entry.id   AF-A0A225DJV9-F1
#
_cell.length_a   1.000
_cell.length_b   1.000
_cell.length_c   1.000
_cell.angle_alpha   90.00
_cell.angle_beta   90.00
_cell.angle_gamma   90.00
#
_symmetry.space_group_name_H-M   'P 1'
#
loop_
_entity.id
_entity.type
_entity.pdbx_description
1 polymer ?
#
loop_
_entity_poly.entity_id
_entity_poly.type
_entity_poly.pdbx_seq_one_letter_code
_entity_poly.pdbx_strand_id
1 'polypeptide(L)' 'MEVADASFKRELEMTEYDTVAAARTTVAEYVRYYRFERKHSSLGHLTPYQFETQDQAKL' A
#
# COMPACT_ATOMS: atom_id res chain seq x y z
N MET A 1 -14.12 -8.10 -6.05
CA MET A 1 -12.94 -7.62 -5.32
C MET A 1 -11.73 -7.85 -6.21
N GLU A 2 -11.53 -7.00 -7.23
CA GLU A 2 -10.43 -7.18 -8.22
C GLU A 2 -9.59 -5.91 -8.40
N VAL A 3 -9.97 -4.80 -7.77
CA VAL A 3 -9.36 -3.48 -8.04
C VAL A 3 -8.02 -3.30 -7.31
N ALA A 4 -7.84 -3.95 -6.14
CA ALA A 4 -6.64 -3.81 -5.32
C ALA A 4 -5.40 -4.46 -5.97
N ASP A 5 -5.54 -5.66 -6.54
CA ASP A 5 -4.43 -6.39 -7.18
C ASP A 5 -3.98 -5.70 -8.49
N ALA A 6 -4.94 -5.20 -9.29
CA ALA A 6 -4.63 -4.48 -10.52
C ALA A 6 -3.96 -3.11 -10.25
N SER A 7 -4.41 -2.38 -9.22
CA SER A 7 -3.80 -1.10 -8.85
C SER A 7 -2.41 -1.30 -8.25
N PHE A 8 -2.24 -2.34 -7.43
CA PHE A 8 -0.95 -2.73 -6.86
C PHE A 8 0.09 -3.00 -7.95
N LYS A 9 -0.19 -3.90 -8.89
CA LYS A 9 0.74 -4.26 -9.97
C LYS A 9 1.09 -3.07 -10.86
N ARG A 10 0.12 -2.22 -11.15
CA ARG A 10 0.30 -1.05 -12.01
C ARG A 10 1.13 0.04 -11.34
N GLU A 11 0.88 0.32 -10.06
CA GLU A 11 1.63 1.36 -9.33
C GLU A 11 3.03 0.93 -8.95
N LEU A 12 3.24 -0.36 -8.75
CA LEU A 12 4.57 -0.93 -8.58
C LEU A 12 5.36 -0.99 -9.90
N GLU A 13 4.69 -0.68 -11.03
CA GLU A 13 5.18 -0.97 -12.38
C GLU A 13 5.78 -2.38 -12.47
N MET A 14 5.07 -3.35 -11.87
CA MET A 14 5.64 -4.65 -11.53
C MET A 14 6.15 -5.37 -12.79
N THR A 15 7.47 -5.45 -12.93
CA THR A 15 8.16 -6.23 -13.98
C THR A 15 8.62 -7.57 -13.44
N GLU A 16 9.27 -8.36 -14.30
CA GLU A 16 10.06 -9.50 -13.84
C GLU A 16 11.17 -9.03 -12.89
N TYR A 17 11.45 -9.85 -11.87
CA TYR A 17 12.51 -9.61 -10.90
C TYR A 17 13.61 -10.64 -11.09
N ASP A 18 14.87 -10.20 -11.06
CA ASP A 18 16.03 -11.09 -11.21
C ASP A 18 16.13 -12.14 -10.10
N THR A 19 15.64 -11.81 -8.90
CA THR A 19 15.64 -12.71 -7.74
C THR A 19 14.39 -12.56 -6.90
N VAL A 20 14.03 -13.63 -6.17
CA VAL A 20 12.98 -13.59 -5.15
C VAL A 20 13.30 -12.56 -4.05
N ALA A 21 14.58 -12.37 -3.72
CA ALA A 21 14.98 -11.37 -2.74
C ALA A 21 14.65 -9.95 -3.20
N ALA A 22 14.94 -9.61 -4.47
CA ALA A 22 14.59 -8.32 -5.06
C ALA A 22 13.06 -8.11 -5.05
N ALA A 23 12.30 -9.10 -5.49
CA ALA A 23 10.84 -9.05 -5.45
C ALA A 23 10.30 -8.78 -4.05
N ARG A 24 10.83 -9.48 -3.03
CA ARG A 24 10.41 -9.30 -1.63
C ARG A 24 10.71 -7.88 -1.12
N THR A 25 11.89 -7.34 -1.45
CA THR A 25 12.25 -5.97 -1.07
C THR A 25 11.30 -4.96 -1.70
N THR A 26 11.09 -5.02 -3.02
CA THR A 26 10.21 -4.08 -3.73
C THR A 26 8.77 -4.13 -3.19
N VAL A 27 8.24 -5.33 -2.94
CA VAL A 27 6.89 -5.48 -2.38
C VAL A 27 6.83 -4.90 -0.96
N ALA A 28 7.83 -5.14 -0.11
CA ALA A 28 7.86 -4.61 1.25
C ALA A 28 7.92 -3.06 1.27
N GLU A 29 8.72 -2.47 0.38
CA GLU A 29 8.83 -1.02 0.22
C GLU A 29 7.50 -0.41 -0.21
N TYR A 30 6.81 -1.02 -1.18
CA TYR A 30 5.51 -0.55 -1.61
C TYR A 30 4.46 -0.66 -0.51
N VAL A 31 4.41 -1.77 0.22
CA VAL A 31 3.46 -1.94 1.34
C VAL A 31 3.71 -0.87 2.40
N ARG A 32 4.97 -0.55 2.69
CA ARG A 32 5.33 0.55 3.62
C ARG A 32 4.85 1.90 3.09
N TYR A 33 5.12 2.23 1.83
CA TYR A 33 4.65 3.45 1.18
C TYR A 33 3.11 3.55 1.23
N TYR A 34 2.42 2.49 0.83
CA TYR A 34 0.96 2.43 0.81
C TYR A 34 0.38 2.68 2.20
N ARG A 35 0.96 2.03 3.23
CA ARG A 35 0.44 2.09 4.59
C ARG A 35 0.68 3.44 5.29
N PHE A 36 1.84 4.05 5.09
CA PHE A 36 2.30 5.17 5.92
C PHE A 36 2.41 6.51 5.19
N GLU A 37 2.43 6.51 3.86
CA GLU A 37 2.75 7.71 3.08
C GLU A 37 1.62 8.04 2.10
N ARG A 38 0.99 7.03 1.50
CA ARG A 38 -0.08 7.24 0.53
C ARG A 38 -1.39 7.67 1.21
N LYS A 39 -1.90 8.83 0.80
CA LYS A 39 -3.23 9.31 1.20
C LYS A 39 -4.29 8.83 0.23
N HIS A 40 -5.44 8.43 0.77
CA HIS A 40 -6.57 7.95 -0.01
C HIS A 40 -7.77 8.87 0.16
N SER A 41 -8.37 9.32 -0.95
CA SER A 41 -9.57 10.14 -0.92
C SER A 41 -10.75 9.42 -0.25
N SER A 42 -10.85 8.10 -0.41
CA SER A 42 -11.84 7.25 0.27
C SER A 42 -11.67 7.19 1.79
N LEU A 43 -10.48 7.51 2.31
CA LEU A 43 -10.19 7.60 3.74
C LEU A 43 -10.21 9.05 4.25
N GLY A 44 -10.80 9.99 3.48
CA GLY A 44 -10.80 11.40 3.86
C GLY A 44 -9.43 12.08 3.72
N HIS A 45 -8.61 11.64 2.76
CA HIS A 45 -7.23 12.09 2.55
C HIS A 45 -6.27 11.74 3.70
N LEU A 46 -6.54 10.63 4.38
CA LEU A 46 -5.66 10.01 5.36
C LEU A 46 -4.88 8.85 4.75
N THR A 47 -3.76 8.51 5.39
CA THR A 47 -3.07 7.25 5.16
C THR A 47 -3.84 6.10 5.83
N PRO A 48 -3.69 4.84 5.38
CA PRO A 48 -4.31 3.70 6.04
C PRO A 48 -3.98 3.63 7.53
N TYR A 49 -2.72 3.87 7.91
CA TYR A 49 -2.32 3.91 9.31
C TYR A 49 -3.02 5.01 10.12
N GLN A 50 -3.12 6.22 9.58
CA GLN A 50 -3.83 7.32 10.24
C GLN A 50 -5.32 7.03 10.41
N PHE A 51 -5.94 6.41 9.40
CA PHE A 51 -7.34 6.04 9.47
C PHE A 51 -7.60 5.00 10.56
N GLU A 52 -6.81 3.91 10.59
CA GLU A 52 -6.91 2.86 11.62
C GLU A 52 -6.71 3.43 13.03
N THR A 53 -5.70 4.28 13.22
CA THR A 53 -5.40 4.85 14.54
C THR A 53 -6.45 5.86 15.01
N GLN A 54 -7.07 6.62 14.11
CA GLN A 54 -8.20 7.50 14.45
C GLN A 54 -9.47 6.72 14.77
N ASP A 55 -9.71 5.58 14.11
CA ASP A 55 -10.86 4.72 14.39
C ASP A 55 -10.72 4.06 15.78
N GLN A 56 -9.53 3.56 16.12
CA GLN A 56 -9.27 3.00 17.44
C GLN A 56 -9.33 4.03 18.58
N ALA A 57 -9.08 5.31 18.31
CA ALA A 57 -9.21 6.38 19.30
C ALA A 57 -10.67 6.78 19.59
N LYS A 58 -11.65 6.27 18.83
CA LYS A 58 -13.09 6.53 19.02
C LYS A 58 -13.81 5.43 19.82
N LEU A 59 -13.10 4.35 20.16
CA LEU A 59 -13.55 3.25 21.04
C LEU A 59 -13.13 3.52 22.49
#